data_AF-A0A644Y2Q9-F1
#
_entry.id   AF-A0A644Y2Q9-F1
#
_cell.length_a   1.000
_cell.length_b   1.000
_cell.length_c   1.000
_cell.angle_alpha   90.00
_cell.angle_beta   90.00
_cell.angle_gamma   90.00
#
_symmetry.space_group_name_H-M   'P 1'
#
loop_
_entity.id
_entity.type
_entity.pdbx_description
1 polymer ?
#
loop_
_entity_poly.entity_id
_entity_poly.type
_entity_poly.pdbx_seq_one_letter_code
_entity_poly.pdbx_strand_id
1 'polypeptide(L)'
;MTPTENIQTLTGFTDTAKIDVLILLTKKEIETYTKRIYDTLTMDSLLTEMVVFKVQKLGNEATKSLTYNDTTQSFLTDYPIPILRQLDEMKKRVRLL
;
A
#
# COMPACT_ATOMS: atom_id res chain seq x y z
N MET A 1 8.01 13.48 -10.08
CA MET A 1 6.59 13.18 -9.84
C MET A 1 6.43 12.81 -8.39
N THR A 2 5.42 13.36 -7.74
CA THR A 2 5.04 13.06 -6.36
C THR A 2 4.35 11.70 -6.26
N PRO A 3 4.33 11.04 -5.09
CA PRO A 3 3.57 9.81 -4.90
C PRO A 3 2.10 9.94 -5.33
N THR A 4 1.46 11.07 -5.03
CA THR A 4 0.08 11.36 -5.42
C THR A 4 -0.13 11.33 -6.93
N GLU A 5 0.73 12.00 -7.71
CA GLU A 5 0.65 12.00 -9.18
C GLU A 5 0.84 10.60 -9.78
N ASN A 6 1.76 9.82 -9.22
CA ASN A 6 1.99 8.43 -9.64
C ASN A 6 0.76 7.56 -9.38
N ILE A 7 0.16 7.67 -8.19
CA ILE A 7 -1.03 6.91 -7.80
C ILE A 7 -2.20 7.26 -8.71
N GLN A 8 -2.46 8.54 -8.97
CA GLN A 8 -3.52 8.99 -9.87
C GLN A 8 -3.33 8.41 -11.27
N THR A 9 -2.11 8.48 -11.80
CA THR A 9 -1.78 7.99 -13.14
C THR A 9 -1.96 6.47 -13.27
N LEU A 10 -1.55 5.70 -12.25
CA LEU A 10 -1.58 4.24 -12.28
C LEU A 10 -2.96 3.63 -11.98
N THR A 11 -3.82 4.36 -11.27
CA THR A 11 -5.11 3.81 -10.78
C THR A 11 -6.34 4.49 -11.38
N GLY A 12 -6.20 5.69 -11.96
CA GLY A 12 -7.33 6.52 -12.36
C GLY A 12 -8.15 7.07 -11.18
N PHE A 13 -7.71 6.85 -9.94
CA PHE A 13 -8.40 7.33 -8.74
C PHE A 13 -8.07 8.81 -8.51
N THR A 14 -9.07 9.68 -8.64
CA THR A 14 -8.88 11.14 -8.66
C THR A 14 -9.18 11.82 -7.33
N ASP A 15 -9.66 11.09 -6.31
CA ASP A 15 -9.95 11.65 -4.99
C ASP A 15 -8.65 11.86 -4.20
N THR A 16 -8.06 13.05 -4.36
CA THR A 16 -6.77 13.43 -3.79
C THR A 16 -6.77 13.37 -2.27
N ALA A 17 -7.88 13.76 -1.62
CA ALA A 17 -7.98 13.72 -0.16
C ALA A 17 -7.91 12.28 0.38
N LYS A 18 -8.57 11.34 -0.29
CA LYS A 18 -8.46 9.91 0.05
C LYS A 18 -7.05 9.37 -0.22
N ILE A 19 -6.41 9.79 -1.32
CA ILE A 19 -5.02 9.40 -1.62
C ILE A 19 -4.08 9.87 -0.50
N ASP A 20 -4.22 11.12 -0.06
CA ASP A 20 -3.36 11.68 0.99
C ASP A 20 -3.53 10.95 2.33
N VAL A 21 -4.77 10.58 2.68
CA VAL A 21 -5.05 9.74 3.85
C VAL A 21 -4.40 8.36 3.70
N LEU A 22 -4.53 7.71 2.54
CA LEU A 22 -3.93 6.41 2.29
C LEU A 22 -2.40 6.47 2.33
N ILE A 23 -1.79 7.53 1.79
CA ILE A 23 -0.36 7.80 1.89
C ILE A 23 0.06 7.90 3.37
N LEU A 24 -0.63 8.71 4.16
CA LEU A 24 -0.29 8.91 5.58
C LEU A 24 -0.35 7.60 6.37
N LEU A 25 -1.41 6.81 6.17
CA LEU A 25 -1.58 5.52 6.85
C LEU A 25 -0.50 4.52 6.40
N THR A 26 -0.21 4.47 5.10
CA THR A 26 0.77 3.53 4.55
C THR A 26 2.20 3.89 4.99
N LYS A 27 2.52 5.18 5.13
CA LYS A 27 3.80 5.62 5.74
C LYS A 27 3.96 5.05 7.14
N LYS A 28 2.96 5.23 8.02
CA LYS A 28 2.98 4.67 9.38
C LYS A 28 3.10 3.15 9.39
N GLU A 29 2.47 2.47 8.43
CA GLU A 29 2.53 1.02 8.28
C GLU A 29 3.95 0.55 7.94
N ILE A 30 4.61 1.21 6.97
CA ILE A 30 6.01 0.96 6.61
C ILE A 30 6.92 1.19 7.82
N GLU A 31 6.77 2.30 8.53
CA GLU A 31 7.56 2.61 9.73
C GLU A 31 7.36 1.56 10.83
N THR A 32 6.12 1.13 11.04
CA THR A 32 5.76 0.12 12.04
C THR A 32 6.34 -1.24 11.71
N TYR A 33 6.33 -1.62 10.43
CA TYR A 33 6.85 -2.91 9.97
C TYR A 33 8.38 -2.96 9.99
N THR A 34 9.02 -1.94 9.43
CA THR A 34 10.46 -1.85 9.26
C THR A 34 11.19 -1.40 10.53
N LYS A 35 10.46 -0.79 11.48
CA LYS A 35 11.00 -0.12 12.67
C LYS A 35 11.98 1.02 12.34
N ARG A 36 11.72 1.72 11.23
CA ARG A 36 12.53 2.86 10.74
C ARG A 36 11.66 4.09 10.57
N ILE A 37 12.28 5.27 10.66
CA ILE A 37 11.65 6.53 10.24
C ILE A 37 11.52 6.51 8.73
N TYR A 38 10.39 6.97 8.22
CA TYR A 38 10.13 7.06 6.79
C TYR A 38 11.13 7.99 6.11
N ASP A 39 11.77 7.50 5.05
CA ASP A 39 12.69 8.27 4.21
C ASP A 39 12.17 8.33 2.78
N THR A 40 11.88 9.54 2.29
CA THR A 40 11.29 9.76 0.96
C THR A 40 12.20 9.28 -0.17
N LEU A 41 13.52 9.34 0.01
CA LEU A 41 14.48 8.95 -1.04
C LEU A 41 14.49 7.44 -1.31
N THR A 42 14.28 6.63 -0.27
CA THR A 42 14.38 5.17 -0.37
C THR A 42 13.03 4.45 -0.31
N MET A 43 11.98 5.10 0.20
CA MET A 43 10.69 4.45 0.49
C MET A 43 9.52 4.91 -0.36
N ASP A 44 9.64 6.00 -1.13
CA ASP A 44 8.53 6.54 -1.94
C ASP A 44 8.04 5.56 -3.02
N SER A 45 8.92 4.75 -3.60
CA SER A 45 8.53 3.73 -4.58
C SER A 45 7.66 2.63 -3.94
N LEU A 46 8.10 2.11 -2.79
CA LEU A 46 7.38 1.10 -2.02
C LEU A 46 6.04 1.64 -1.51
N LEU A 47 6.04 2.88 -1.00
CA LEU A 47 4.82 3.57 -0.60
C LEU A 47 3.82 3.64 -1.76
N THR A 48 4.28 4.06 -2.94
CA THR A 48 3.45 4.17 -4.13
C THR A 48 2.84 2.83 -4.51
N GLU A 49 3.63 1.75 -4.55
CA GLU A 49 3.15 0.39 -4.85
C GLU A 49 2.11 -0.10 -3.83
N MET A 50 2.37 0.11 -2.53
CA MET A 50 1.45 -0.27 -1.47
C MET A 50 0.12 0.50 -1.54
N VAL A 51 0.17 1.81 -1.83
CA VAL A 51 -1.05 2.63 -1.96
C VAL A 51 -1.82 2.26 -3.22
N VAL A 52 -1.15 2.02 -4.35
CA VAL A 52 -1.79 1.53 -5.60
C VAL A 52 -2.52 0.22 -5.33
N PHE A 53 -1.90 -0.73 -4.63
CA PHE A 53 -2.54 -1.99 -4.25
C PHE A 53 -3.79 -1.76 -3.39
N LYS A 54 -3.71 -0.89 -2.37
CA LYS A 54 -4.87 -0.55 -1.52
C LYS A 54 -6.01 0.09 -2.32
N VAL A 55 -5.71 1.02 -3.22
CA VAL A 55 -6.70 1.69 -4.08
C VAL A 55 -7.38 0.69 -5.01
N GLN A 56 -6.61 -0.19 -5.66
CA GLN A 56 -7.15 -1.24 -6.52
C GLN A 56 -8.01 -2.23 -5.74
N LYS A 57 -7.62 -2.59 -4.51
CA LYS A 57 -8.42 -3.45 -3.62
C LYS A 57 -9.74 -2.79 -3.26
N LEU A 58 -9.74 -1.51 -2.87
CA LEU A 58 -10.98 -0.75 -2.58
C LEU A 58 -11.95 -0.73 -3.77
N GLY A 59 -11.44 -0.49 -4.98
CA GLY A 59 -12.27 -0.53 -6.20
C GLY A 59 -12.81 -1.93 -6.54
N ASN A 60 -12.01 -2.99 -6.28
CA ASN A 60 -12.41 -4.38 -6.50
C ASN A 60 -13.41 -4.89 -5.45
N GLU A 61 -13.31 -4.44 -4.19
CA GLU A 61 -14.27 -4.78 -3.13
C GLU A 61 -15.63 -4.12 -3.35
N ALA A 62 -15.67 -2.87 -3.83
CA ALA A 62 -16.91 -2.21 -4.22
C ALA A 62 -17.63 -2.92 -5.38
N THR A 63 -16.90 -3.62 -6.25
CA THR A 63 -17.45 -4.39 -7.38
C THR A 63 -17.77 -5.84 -7.01
N LYS A 64 -17.04 -6.46 -6.07
CA LYS A 64 -17.30 -7.82 -5.56
C LYS A 64 -18.40 -7.91 -4.49
N SER A 65 -18.70 -6.81 -3.80
CA SER A 65 -19.76 -6.76 -2.77
C SER A 65 -21.19 -6.86 -3.33
N LEU A 66 -21.36 -6.98 -4.65
CA LEU A 66 -22.67 -7.15 -5.30
C LEU A 66 -23.03 -8.61 -5.65
N THR A 67 -22.18 -9.61 -5.35
CA THR A 67 -22.54 -11.02 -5.61
C THR A 67 -21.73 -12.00 -4.77
N TYR A 68 -22.26 -12.51 -3.65
CA TYR A 68 -22.37 -13.95 -3.37
C TYR A 68 -23.00 -14.24 -2.00
N ASN A 69 -24.03 -15.09 -2.01
CA ASN A 69 -24.61 -15.72 -0.84
C ASN A 69 -23.56 -16.56 -0.06
N ASP A 70 -23.57 -16.44 1.26
CA ASP A 70 -23.23 -17.47 2.25
C ASP A 70 -21.81 -18.09 2.33
N THR A 71 -20.77 -17.41 1.87
CA THR A 71 -19.43 -17.62 2.45
C THR A 71 -18.64 -16.33 2.46
N THR A 72 -18.48 -15.72 3.62
CA THR A 72 -17.46 -14.69 3.86
C THR A 72 -16.08 -15.32 3.75
N GLN A 73 -15.56 -15.44 2.52
CA GLN A 73 -14.14 -15.72 2.33
C GLN A 73 -13.34 -14.56 2.92
N SER A 74 -12.52 -14.87 3.92
CA SER A 74 -11.64 -13.89 4.55
C SER A 74 -10.60 -13.42 3.54
N PHE A 75 -10.77 -12.22 3.00
CA PHE A 75 -9.85 -11.56 2.07
C PHE A 75 -8.66 -10.89 2.79
N LEU A 76 -8.15 -11.53 3.85
CA LEU A 76 -6.85 -11.26 4.48
C LEU A 76 -5.70 -11.69 3.54
N THR A 77 -5.79 -11.39 2.25
CA THR A 77 -4.62 -11.50 1.38
C THR A 77 -3.66 -10.40 1.77
N ASP A 78 -2.54 -10.83 2.35
CA ASP A 78 -1.33 -10.03 2.54
C ASP A 78 -0.93 -9.32 1.24
N TYR A 79 -0.05 -8.33 1.35
CA TYR A 79 0.53 -7.69 0.16
C TYR A 79 1.16 -8.73 -0.77
N PRO A 80 1.19 -8.45 -2.09
CA PRO A 80 1.87 -9.31 -3.04
C PRO A 80 3.36 -9.49 -2.65
N ILE A 81 3.91 -10.67 -2.94
CA ILE A 81 5.29 -11.08 -2.57
C ILE A 81 6.35 -10.00 -2.88
N PRO A 82 6.32 -9.28 -4.01
CA PRO A 82 7.29 -8.23 -4.29
C PRO A 82 7.31 -7.09 -3.25
N ILE A 83 6.14 -6.69 -2.73
CA ILE A 83 6.01 -5.64 -1.69
C ILE A 83 6.53 -6.17 -0.36
N LEU A 84 6.14 -7.41 0.01
CA LEU A 84 6.63 -8.04 1.24
C LEU A 84 8.15 -8.19 1.24
N ARG A 85 8.75 -8.60 0.11
CA ARG A 85 10.20 -8.72 -0.05
C ARG A 85 10.91 -7.38 0.16
N GLN A 86 10.38 -6.30 -0.42
CA GLN A 86 10.95 -4.95 -0.24
C GLN A 86 10.88 -4.51 1.24
N LEU A 87 9.74 -4.74 1.90
CA LEU A 87 9.59 -4.48 3.34
C LEU A 87 10.59 -5.27 4.18
N ASP A 88 10.79 -6.56 3.87
CA ASP A 88 11.75 -7.42 4.56
C ASP A 88 13.20 -6.97 4.34
N GLU A 89 13.58 -6.56 3.13
CA GLU A 89 14.90 -6.03 2.82
C GLU A 89 15.19 -4.74 3.62
N MET A 90 14.20 -3.84 3.70
CA MET A 90 14.30 -2.61 4.48
C MET A 90 14.48 -2.88 5.98
N LYS A 91 13.76 -3.90 6.50
CA LYS A 91 13.84 -4.35 7.89
C LYS A 91 15.19 -5.02 8.21
N LYS A 92 15.70 -5.88 7.33
CA LYS A 92 16.99 -6.58 7.51
C LYS A 92 18.17 -5.63 7.64
N ARG A 93 18.17 -4.52 6.90
CA ARG A 93 19.24 -3.50 6.99
C ARG A 93 19.38 -2.90 8.40
N VAL A 94 18.33 -2.92 9.22
CA VAL A 94 18.40 -2.46 10.64
C VAL A 94 19.11 -3.48 11.52
N ARG A 95 19.00 -4.78 11.23
CA ARG A 95 19.59 -5.83 12.05
C ARG A 95 21.12 -5.97 11.86
N LEU A 96 21.66 -5.36 10.80
CA LEU A 96 23.08 -5.38 10.46
C LEU A 96 23.83 -4.12 10.91
N LEU A 97 23.13 -3.16 11.53
CA LEU A 97 23.67 -1.95 12.16
C LEU A 97 23.62 -2.11 13.67
#